data_AF-A0A7Z9Y0B8-F1
#
_entry.id   AF-A0A7Z9Y0B8-F1
#
_cell.length_a   1.000
_cell.length_b   1.000
_cell.length_c   1.000
_cell.angle_alpha   90.00
_cell.angle_beta   90.00
_cell.angle_gamma   90.00
#
_symmetry.space_group_name_H-M   'P 1'
#
loop_
_entity.id
_entity.type
_entity.pdbx_description
1 polymer ?
#
loop_
_entity_poly.entity_id
_entity_poly.type
_entity_poly.pdbx_seq_one_letter_code
_entity_poly.pdbx_strand_id
1 'polypeptide(L)'
;MKETASKSSWLERLTIADAVFGLIVLAAGIIRFNNLDALPLSDGEAEAALAVWRFWQPGAAQVAVVSPAYFSLTAVLTQLLGFSDTVMRLVPAVFGLGLVILPRFLQRRLGVIGVLAASLLLAVSPLL
;
A
#
# COMPACT_ATOMS: atom_id res chain seq x y z
N MET A 1 -34.86 -26.01 -22.55
CA MET A 1 -34.93 -24.79 -21.74
C MET A 1 -33.59 -24.66 -21.01
N LYS A 2 -32.63 -23.88 -21.53
CA LYS A 2 -31.33 -23.61 -20.89
C LYS A 2 -31.28 -22.11 -20.62
N GLU A 3 -31.34 -21.73 -19.35
CA GLU A 3 -31.08 -20.37 -18.87
C GLU A 3 -29.64 -19.98 -19.24
N THR A 4 -29.48 -19.02 -20.16
CA THR A 4 -28.23 -18.33 -20.36
C THR A 4 -28.14 -17.21 -19.32
N ALA A 5 -27.33 -17.43 -18.30
CA ALA A 5 -27.05 -16.48 -17.24
C ALA A 5 -26.63 -15.11 -17.81
N SER A 6 -27.44 -14.09 -17.51
CA SER A 6 -27.13 -12.68 -17.75
C SER A 6 -25.90 -12.29 -16.93
N LYS A 7 -24.74 -12.26 -17.57
CA LYS A 7 -23.45 -11.90 -16.96
C LYS A 7 -22.93 -10.54 -17.45
N SER A 8 -23.80 -9.68 -18.01
CA SER A 8 -23.37 -8.46 -18.73
C SER A 8 -23.73 -7.11 -18.08
N SER A 9 -24.34 -7.03 -16.89
CA SER A 9 -24.75 -5.73 -16.33
C SER A 9 -23.62 -4.91 -15.66
N TRP A 10 -22.53 -5.56 -15.25
CA TRP A 10 -21.41 -4.94 -14.52
C TRP A 10 -20.30 -4.36 -15.42
N LEU A 11 -20.13 -4.91 -16.61
CA LEU A 11 -19.06 -4.57 -17.56
C LEU A 11 -19.49 -3.38 -18.44
N GLU A 12 -20.79 -3.22 -18.69
CA GLU A 12 -21.33 -2.06 -19.43
C GLU A 12 -21.18 -0.73 -18.66
N ARG A 13 -20.98 -0.79 -17.34
CA ARG A 13 -20.71 0.38 -16.50
C ARG A 13 -19.23 0.73 -16.38
N LEU A 14 -18.34 -0.15 -16.84
CA LEU A 14 -16.90 0.11 -16.83
C LEU A 14 -16.57 1.09 -17.94
N THR A 15 -16.35 2.34 -17.54
CA THR A 15 -15.86 3.35 -18.48
C THR A 15 -14.38 3.09 -18.77
N ILE A 16 -13.90 3.54 -19.93
CA ILE A 16 -12.47 3.47 -20.27
C ILE A 16 -11.63 4.11 -19.17
N ALA A 17 -12.14 5.16 -18.52
CA ALA A 17 -11.48 5.80 -17.39
C ALA A 17 -11.30 4.87 -16.19
N ASP A 18 -12.27 4.02 -15.88
CA ASP A 18 -12.15 3.05 -14.78
C ASP A 18 -11.10 1.97 -15.10
N ALA A 19 -11.03 1.54 -16.37
CA ALA A 19 -9.99 0.61 -16.82
C ALA A 19 -8.59 1.23 -16.71
N VAL A 20 -8.43 2.48 -17.17
CA VAL A 20 -7.16 3.21 -17.07
C VAL A 20 -6.77 3.44 -15.60
N PHE A 21 -7.72 3.82 -14.76
CA PHE A 21 -7.48 3.97 -13.32
C PHE A 21 -7.02 2.65 -12.67
N GLY A 22 -7.70 1.55 -13.01
CA GLY A 22 -7.30 0.21 -12.56
C GLY A 22 -5.87 -0.14 -12.97
N LEU A 23 -5.48 0.17 -14.22
CA LEU A 23 -4.10 -0.03 -14.69
C LEU A 23 -3.08 0.81 -13.92
N ILE A 24 -3.40 2.06 -13.58
CA ILE A 24 -2.53 2.93 -12.77
C ILE A 24 -2.31 2.32 -11.38
N VAL A 25 -3.39 1.89 -10.72
CA VAL A 25 -3.31 1.28 -9.38
C VAL A 25 -2.53 -0.04 -9.43
N LEU A 26 -2.74 -0.86 -10.46
CA LEU A 26 -1.98 -2.09 -10.65
C LEU A 26 -0.49 -1.81 -10.86
N ALA A 27 -0.14 -0.86 -11.74
CA ALA A 27 1.24 -0.47 -11.97
C ALA A 27 1.90 0.08 -10.69
N ALA A 28 1.20 0.94 -9.95
CA ALA A 28 1.66 1.45 -8.66
C ALA A 28 1.89 0.32 -7.66
N GLY A 29 0.99 -0.66 -7.60
CA GLY A 29 1.14 -1.84 -6.76
C GLY A 29 2.40 -2.64 -7.14
N ILE A 30 2.59 -2.94 -8.43
CA ILE A 30 3.77 -3.67 -8.89
C ILE A 30 5.05 -2.92 -8.51
N ILE A 31 5.12 -1.61 -8.77
CA ILE A 31 6.32 -0.81 -8.44
C ILE A 31 6.61 -0.83 -6.94
N ARG A 32 5.57 -0.75 -6.08
CA ARG A 32 5.73 -0.65 -4.62
C ARG A 32 6.03 -1.96 -3.93
N PHE A 33 5.43 -3.06 -4.39
CA PHE A 33 5.61 -4.36 -3.76
C PHE A 33 6.76 -5.16 -4.36
N ASN A 34 7.27 -4.77 -5.53
CA ASN A 34 8.42 -5.41 -6.12
C ASN A 34 9.70 -4.98 -5.40
N ASN A 35 10.59 -5.93 -5.12
CA ASN A 35 11.94 -5.69 -4.58
C ASN A 35 11.97 -4.94 -3.23
N LEU A 36 10.97 -5.13 -2.37
CA LEU A 36 10.92 -4.53 -1.02
C LEU A 36 12.16 -4.87 -0.16
N ASP A 37 12.85 -5.97 -0.46
CA ASP A 37 14.03 -6.50 0.23
C ASP A 37 15.35 -6.21 -0.50
N ALA A 38 15.32 -5.56 -1.67
CA ALA A 38 16.52 -5.40 -2.50
C ALA A 38 17.56 -4.43 -1.92
N LEU A 39 17.15 -3.53 -1.03
CA LEU A 39 18.01 -2.55 -0.38
C LEU A 39 17.97 -2.76 1.14
N PRO A 40 19.11 -2.66 1.84
CA PRO A 40 19.14 -2.64 3.30
C PRO A 40 18.21 -1.56 3.86
N LEU A 41 17.74 -1.76 5.09
CA LEU A 41 16.99 -0.74 5.82
C LEU A 41 17.86 0.51 6.02
N SER A 42 17.28 1.67 5.78
CA SER A 42 17.89 2.94 6.18
C SER A 42 17.96 3.06 7.71
N ASP A 43 18.79 3.95 8.24
CA ASP A 43 18.97 4.12 9.69
C ASP A 43 17.63 4.32 10.42
N GLY A 44 16.75 5.18 9.89
CA GLY A 44 15.43 5.43 10.49
C GLY A 44 14.47 4.24 10.39
N GLU A 45 14.50 3.48 9.29
CA GLU A 45 13.72 2.24 9.16
C GLU A 45 14.24 1.16 10.11
N ALA A 46 15.56 1.05 10.28
CA ALA A 46 16.20 0.08 11.15
C ALA A 46 15.89 0.35 12.63
N GLU A 47 15.88 1.62 13.06
CA GLU A 47 15.44 1.99 14.41
C GLU A 47 13.99 1.58 14.67
N ALA A 48 13.10 1.83 13.72
CA ALA A 48 11.69 1.45 13.83
C ALA A 48 11.50 -0.07 13.84
N ALA A 49 12.23 -0.80 12.99
CA ALA A 49 12.22 -2.25 12.94
C ALA A 49 12.78 -2.87 14.23
N LEU A 50 13.84 -2.29 14.80
CA LEU A 50 14.44 -2.72 16.06
C LEU A 50 13.47 -2.55 17.23
N ALA A 51 12.72 -1.44 17.27
CA ALA A 51 11.69 -1.23 18.27
C ALA A 51 10.61 -2.34 18.22
N VAL A 52 10.13 -2.68 17.01
CA VAL A 52 9.16 -3.76 16.80
C VAL A 52 9.73 -5.12 17.21
N TRP A 53 10.98 -5.41 16.85
CA TRP A 53 11.64 -6.65 17.24
C TRP A 53 11.65 -6.76 18.77
N ARG A 54 12.32 -5.80 19.44
CA ARG A 54 12.55 -5.82 20.91
C ARG A 54 11.28 -5.91 21.73
N PHE A 55 10.15 -5.42 21.22
CA PHE A 55 8.86 -5.58 21.87
C PHE A 55 8.51 -7.04 22.17
N TRP A 56 8.94 -7.97 21.31
CA TRP A 56 8.71 -9.40 21.47
C TRP A 56 9.82 -10.14 22.20
N GLN A 57 10.98 -9.52 22.47
CA GLN A 57 12.05 -10.16 23.25
C GLN A 57 11.91 -9.89 24.76
N PRO A 58 11.79 -10.95 25.57
CA PRO A 58 11.81 -10.81 27.02
C PRO A 58 13.14 -10.20 27.50
N GLY A 59 13.07 -9.17 28.34
CA GLY A 59 14.26 -8.55 28.96
C GLY A 59 15.05 -7.61 28.05
N ALA A 60 14.61 -7.35 26.81
CA ALA A 60 15.24 -6.38 25.95
C ALA A 60 14.99 -4.94 26.42
N ALA A 61 16.01 -4.08 26.31
CA ALA A 61 15.86 -2.65 26.60
C ALA A 61 14.92 -1.99 25.59
N GLN A 62 13.89 -1.30 26.09
CA GLN A 62 12.91 -0.61 25.25
C GLN A 62 13.57 0.47 24.39
N VAL A 63 13.20 0.51 23.12
CA VAL A 63 13.61 1.56 22.15
C VAL A 63 12.45 2.53 22.00
N ALA A 64 12.76 3.81 21.78
CA ALA A 64 11.74 4.82 21.56
C ALA A 64 10.91 4.48 20.31
N VAL A 65 9.58 4.46 20.46
CA VAL A 65 8.66 4.27 19.34
C VAL A 65 8.49 5.62 18.64
N VAL A 66 9.07 5.74 17.44
CA VAL A 66 9.01 6.97 16.63
C VAL A 66 7.61 7.18 16.02
N SER A 67 6.99 6.10 15.52
CA SER A 67 5.66 6.14 14.91
C SER A 67 4.74 5.07 15.52
N PRO A 68 3.80 5.46 16.41
CA PRO A 68 2.90 4.52 17.09
C PRO A 68 2.02 3.71 16.12
N ALA A 69 1.57 4.32 15.03
CA ALA A 69 0.73 3.67 14.03
C ALA A 69 1.53 2.61 13.25
N TYR A 70 2.73 2.95 12.81
CA TYR A 70 3.63 1.98 12.17
C TYR A 70 3.95 0.83 13.13
N PHE A 71 4.37 1.15 14.36
CA PHE A 71 4.76 0.15 15.34
C PHE A 71 3.64 -0.86 15.64
N SER A 72 2.43 -0.38 15.92
CA SER A 72 1.31 -1.26 16.27
C SER A 72 0.89 -2.18 15.11
N LEU A 73 0.81 -1.64 13.88
CA LEU A 73 0.47 -2.44 12.70
C LEU A 73 1.57 -3.44 12.36
N THR A 74 2.83 -2.99 12.32
CA THR A 74 3.96 -3.85 11.98
C THR A 74 4.19 -4.93 13.05
N ALA A 75 4.02 -4.63 14.34
CA ALA A 75 4.13 -5.61 15.41
C ALA A 75 3.11 -6.75 15.29
N VAL A 76 1.87 -6.45 14.86
CA VAL A 76 0.87 -7.49 14.57
C VAL A 76 1.29 -8.30 13.34
N LEU A 77 1.75 -7.64 12.28
CA LEU A 77 2.18 -8.32 11.06
C LEU A 77 3.38 -9.24 11.29
N THR A 78 4.34 -8.83 12.12
CA THR A 78 5.51 -9.68 12.44
C THR A 78 5.15 -10.96 13.17
N GLN A 79 4.06 -10.98 13.92
CA GLN A 79 3.57 -12.20 14.55
C GLN A 79 2.92 -13.16 13.55
N LEU A 80 2.31 -12.63 12.49
CA LEU A 80 1.61 -13.42 11.47
C LEU A 80 2.54 -13.91 10.36
N LEU A 81 3.46 -13.05 9.92
CA LEU A 81 4.31 -13.26 8.74
C LEU A 81 5.79 -13.48 9.08
N GLY A 82 6.16 -13.32 10.36
CA GLY A 82 7.55 -13.36 10.81
C GLY A 82 8.27 -12.01 10.67
N PHE A 83 9.52 -11.97 11.13
CA PHE A 83 10.36 -10.79 11.06
C PHE A 83 11.21 -10.80 9.79
N SER A 84 11.02 -9.81 8.91
CA SER A 84 11.83 -9.60 7.70
C SER A 84 11.73 -8.15 7.24
N ASP A 85 12.71 -7.70 6.45
CA ASP A 85 12.73 -6.35 5.86
C ASP A 85 11.50 -6.10 4.97
N THR A 86 11.04 -7.14 4.27
CA THR A 86 9.80 -7.09 3.49
C THR A 86 8.61 -6.74 4.37
N VAL A 87 8.44 -7.42 5.51
CA VAL A 87 7.31 -7.20 6.44
C VAL A 87 7.37 -5.79 7.05
N MET A 88 8.56 -5.29 7.35
CA MET A 88 8.74 -3.92 7.84
C MET A 88 8.24 -2.88 6.83
N ARG A 89 8.48 -3.12 5.54
CA ARG A 89 8.07 -2.20 4.47
C ARG A 89 6.65 -2.43 3.94
N LEU A 90 5.95 -3.49 4.37
CA LEU A 90 4.57 -3.75 3.97
C LEU A 90 3.61 -2.63 4.38
N VAL A 91 3.72 -2.12 5.62
CA VAL A 91 2.84 -1.05 6.09
C VAL A 91 3.02 0.22 5.23
N PRO A 92 4.23 0.78 5.05
CA PRO A 92 4.47 1.88 4.12
C PRO A 92 3.96 1.61 2.70
N ALA A 93 4.22 0.44 2.13
CA ALA A 93 3.82 0.09 0.77
C ALA A 93 2.29 0.09 0.58
N VAL A 94 1.55 -0.49 1.54
CA VAL A 94 0.08 -0.52 1.51
C VAL A 94 -0.51 0.88 1.64
N PHE A 95 0.01 1.70 2.56
CA PHE A 95 -0.47 3.08 2.70
C PHE A 95 -0.12 3.95 1.49
N GLY A 96 1.07 3.77 0.90
CA GLY A 96 1.45 4.42 -0.36
C GLY A 96 0.53 4.06 -1.51
N LEU A 97 0.15 2.78 -1.64
CA LEU A 97 -0.86 2.37 -2.62
C LEU A 97 -2.24 2.96 -2.32
N GLY A 98 -2.63 3.03 -1.04
CA GLY A 98 -3.87 3.68 -0.61
C GLY A 98 -3.94 5.15 -1.03
N LEU A 99 -2.81 5.87 -0.98
CA LEU A 99 -2.72 7.26 -1.44
C LEU A 99 -2.94 7.38 -2.96
N VAL A 100 -2.48 6.42 -3.77
CA VAL A 100 -2.76 6.38 -5.21
C VAL A 100 -4.25 6.19 -5.50
N ILE A 101 -4.97 5.48 -4.62
CA ILE A 101 -6.42 5.24 -4.76
C ILE A 101 -7.24 6.45 -4.27
N LEU A 102 -6.70 7.25 -3.34
CA LEU A 102 -7.37 8.37 -2.68
C LEU A 102 -8.07 9.36 -3.65
N PRO A 103 -7.48 9.77 -4.79
CA PRO A 103 -8.13 10.70 -5.72
C PRO A 103 -9.50 10.22 -6.17
N ARG A 104 -9.73 8.90 -6.27
CA ARG A 104 -11.03 8.34 -6.66
C ARG A 104 -12.14 8.67 -5.65
N PHE A 105 -11.82 8.76 -4.36
CA PHE A 105 -12.80 9.22 -3.35
C PHE A 105 -13.10 10.72 -3.47
N LEU A 106 -12.15 11.50 -4.02
CA LEU A 106 -12.32 12.93 -4.32
C LEU A 106 -12.88 13.19 -5.72
N GLN A 107 -13.35 12.16 -6.43
CA GLN A 107 -13.86 12.28 -7.80
C GLN A 107 -14.94 13.36 -7.99
N ARG A 108 -15.75 13.62 -6.96
CA ARG A 108 -16.80 14.66 -7.00
C ARG A 108 -16.23 16.07 -7.18
N ARG A 109 -14.99 16.32 -6.75
CA ARG A 109 -14.31 17.63 -6.86
C ARG A 109 -13.35 17.70 -8.04
N LEU A 110 -12.70 16.58 -8.39
CA LEU A 110 -11.64 16.53 -9.39
C LEU A 110 -12.15 16.23 -10.81
N GLY A 111 -13.35 15.64 -10.94
CA GLY A 111 -13.81 15.08 -12.20
C GLY A 111 -12.95 13.89 -12.66
N VAL A 112 -13.30 13.31 -13.80
CA VAL A 112 -12.64 12.08 -14.30
C VAL A 112 -11.17 12.34 -14.65
N ILE A 113 -10.88 13.42 -15.37
CA ILE A 113 -9.51 13.76 -15.79
C ILE A 113 -8.63 14.06 -14.58
N GLY A 114 -9.15 14.80 -13.60
CA GLY A 114 -8.40 15.14 -12.38
C GLY A 114 -8.06 13.90 -11.54
N VAL A 115 -8.97 12.92 -11.45
CA VAL A 115 -8.69 11.64 -10.77
C VAL A 115 -7.56 10.89 -11.46
N LEU A 116 -7.61 10.77 -12.79
CA LEU A 116 -6.57 10.05 -13.54
C LEU A 116 -5.22 10.73 -13.44
N ALA A 117 -5.17 12.06 -13.62
CA ALA A 117 -3.93 12.82 -13.53
C ALA A 117 -3.32 12.77 -12.12
N ALA A 118 -4.11 12.97 -11.07
CA ALA A 118 -3.63 12.91 -9.70
C ALA A 118 -3.13 11.51 -9.33
N SER A 119 -3.88 10.46 -9.70
CA SER A 119 -3.48 9.08 -9.40
C SER A 119 -2.21 8.69 -10.15
N LEU A 120 -2.05 9.14 -11.39
CA LEU A 120 -0.84 8.90 -12.18
C LEU A 120 0.37 9.62 -11.56
N LEU A 121 0.23 10.88 -11.17
CA LEU A 121 1.30 11.64 -10.51
C LEU A 121 1.72 10.99 -9.20
N LEU A 122 0.76 10.52 -8.39
CA LEU A 122 1.05 9.81 -7.14
C LEU A 122 1.67 8.43 -7.40
N ALA A 123 1.26 7.72 -8.45
CA ALA A 123 1.81 6.41 -8.80
C ALA A 123 3.29 6.46 -9.17
N VAL A 124 3.74 7.54 -9.83
CA VAL A 124 5.13 7.71 -10.29
C VAL A 124 5.98 8.54 -9.30
N SER A 125 5.36 9.12 -8.27
CA SER A 125 6.07 9.91 -7.27
C SER A 125 7.09 9.07 -6.51
N PRO A 126 8.38 9.45 -6.50
CA PRO A 126 9.42 8.76 -5.74
C PRO A 126 9.37 9.08 -4.24
N LEU A 127 8.55 10.06 -3.83
CA LEU A 127 8.41 10.48 -2.43
C LEU A 127 7.46 9.58 -1.61
N LEU A 128 6.71 8.72 -2.30
CA LEU A 128 5.73 7.82 -1.71
C LEU A 128 6.25 6.40 -1.74
#